data_AF-A0A1G1EGW6-F1
#
_entry.id   AF-A0A1G1EGW6-F1
#
_cell.length_a   1.000
_cell.length_b   1.000
_cell.length_c   1.000
_cell.angle_alpha   90.00
_cell.angle_beta   90.00
_cell.angle_gamma   90.00
#
_symmetry.space_group_name_H-M   'P 1'
#
loop_
_entity.id
_entity.type
_entity.pdbx_description
1 polymer ?
#
loop_
_entity_poly.entity_id
_entity_poly.type
_entity_poly.pdbx_seq_one_letter_code
_entity_poly.pdbx_strand_id
1 'polypeptide(L)' 'MSIDKFRQMRISSFPKRIIIDIRTCEISEGKLPSKQTKLVLAWAEIHKEELLADWELASNGELPFPIEPLK' A
#
# COMPACT_ATOMS: atom_id res chain seq x y z
N MET A 1 -43.43 9.11 -11.95
CA MET A 1 -42.17 9.38 -11.22
C MET A 1 -41.65 8.02 -10.76
N SER A 2 -40.80 7.38 -11.57
CA SER A 2 -40.51 5.94 -11.49
C SER A 2 -39.53 5.60 -10.38
N ILE A 3 -39.71 4.42 -9.77
CA ILE A 3 -38.99 3.90 -8.60
C ILE A 3 -37.54 3.47 -8.91
N ASP A 4 -37.11 3.64 -10.16
CA ASP A 4 -35.85 3.12 -10.72
C ASP A 4 -34.56 3.85 -10.31
N LYS A 5 -34.63 4.91 -9.48
CA LYS A 5 -33.44 5.72 -9.14
C LYS A 5 -32.63 5.20 -7.94
N PHE A 6 -33.12 4.20 -7.20
CA PHE A 6 -32.49 3.70 -5.96
C PHE A 6 -31.51 2.53 -6.15
N ARG A 7 -31.06 2.23 -7.38
CA ARG A 7 -30.13 1.13 -7.68
C ARG A 7 -28.65 1.50 -7.74
N GLN A 8 -28.27 2.77 -7.55
CA GLN A 8 -26.89 3.24 -7.71
C GLN A 8 -26.31 3.89 -6.46
N MET A 9 -26.61 3.34 -5.29
CA MET A 9 -25.75 3.56 -4.14
C MET A 9 -24.45 2.79 -4.39
N ARG A 10 -23.52 3.40 -5.14
CA ARG A 10 -22.12 2.98 -5.15
C ARG A 10 -21.64 3.05 -3.71
N ILE A 11 -21.67 1.93 -3.02
CA ILE A 11 -20.76 1.73 -1.89
C ILE A 11 -19.39 1.73 -2.56
N SER A 12 -18.72 2.88 -2.52
CA SER A 12 -17.30 2.98 -2.84
C SER A 12 -16.59 2.08 -1.83
N SER A 13 -16.39 0.83 -2.25
CA SER A 13 -15.73 -0.21 -1.48
C SER A 13 -14.43 0.36 -0.93
N PHE A 14 -14.31 0.26 0.39
CA PHE A 14 -13.19 0.56 1.29
C PHE A 14 -11.80 0.69 0.64
N PRO A 15 -10.90 1.53 1.22
CA PRO A 15 -9.52 1.61 0.77
C PRO A 15 -8.91 0.21 0.76
N LYS A 16 -8.52 -0.26 -0.42
CA LYS A 16 -7.83 -1.54 -0.57
C LYS A 16 -6.47 -1.38 0.11
N ARG A 17 -6.32 -1.98 1.30
CA ARG A 17 -5.05 -2.10 1.99
C ARG A 17 -4.36 -3.39 1.56
N ILE A 18 -3.04 -3.34 1.56
CA ILE A 18 -2.18 -4.50 1.43
C ILE A 18 -1.11 -4.45 2.52
N ILE A 19 -0.58 -5.60 2.86
CA ILE A 19 0.60 -5.74 3.71
C ILE A 19 1.71 -6.28 2.84
N ILE A 20 2.87 -5.63 2.88
CA ILE A 20 4.07 -6.04 2.16
C ILE A 20 5.11 -6.44 3.19
N ASP A 21 5.76 -7.57 2.94
CA ASP A 21 6.95 -7.95 3.69
C ASP A 21 8.15 -7.16 3.15
N ILE A 22 8.72 -6.29 3.99
CA ILE A 22 9.84 -5.42 3.63
C ILE A 22 11.11 -6.24 3.32
N ARG A 23 11.26 -7.44 3.87
CA ARG A 23 12.44 -8.30 3.65
C ARG A 23 12.40 -9.01 2.31
N THR A 24 11.22 -9.40 1.84
CA THR A 24 11.06 -10.11 0.56
C THR A 24 10.52 -9.23 -0.56
N CYS A 25 9.96 -8.06 -0.24
CA CYS A 25 9.23 -7.19 -1.17
C CYS A 25 8.09 -7.92 -1.87
N GLU A 26 7.34 -8.72 -1.10
CA GLU A 26 6.17 -9.45 -1.59
C GLU A 26 4.92 -9.04 -0.83
N ILE A 27 3.75 -9.19 -1.47
CA ILE A 27 2.46 -8.98 -0.79
C ILE A 27 2.22 -10.15 0.15
N SER A 28 2.23 -9.87 1.45
CA SER A 28 1.86 -10.82 2.49
C SER A 28 0.33 -10.93 2.64
N GLU A 29 -0.38 -9.81 2.56
CA GLU A 29 -1.85 -9.77 2.66
C GLU A 29 -2.51 -8.76 1.72
N GLY A 30 -3.73 -9.05 1.32
CA GLY A 30 -4.55 -8.17 0.48
C GLY A 30 -4.29 -8.32 -1.02
N LYS A 31 -4.99 -7.50 -1.82
CA LYS A 31 -4.88 -7.56 -3.29
C LYS A 31 -5.09 -6.20 -3.94
N LEU A 32 -4.16 -5.85 -4.82
CA LEU A 32 -4.30 -4.73 -5.74
C LEU A 32 -4.46 -5.20 -7.20
N PRO A 33 -5.10 -4.39 -8.06
CA PRO A 33 -4.93 -4.49 -9.50
C PRO A 33 -3.46 -4.61 -9.91
N SER A 34 -3.19 -5.41 -10.93
CA SER A 34 -1.83 -5.77 -11.36
C SER A 34 -0.90 -4.56 -11.58
N LYS A 35 -1.40 -3.48 -12.17
CA LYS A 35 -0.63 -2.24 -12.40
C LYS A 35 -0.17 -1.60 -11.08
N GLN A 36 -1.07 -1.55 -10.09
CA GLN A 36 -0.79 -0.95 -8.78
C GLN A 36 0.15 -1.85 -7.98
N THR A 37 -0.05 -3.17 -8.00
CA THR A 37 0.89 -4.13 -7.39
C THR A 37 2.31 -3.92 -7.92
N LYS A 38 2.49 -3.85 -9.25
CA LYS A 38 3.82 -3.66 -9.84
C LYS A 38 4.49 -2.36 -9.39
N LEU A 39 3.74 -1.26 -9.31
CA LEU A 39 4.28 0.03 -8.86
C LEU A 39 4.72 -0.03 -7.40
N VAL A 40 3.89 -0.57 -6.51
CA VAL A 40 4.21 -0.63 -5.08
C VAL A 40 5.38 -1.59 -4.82
N LEU A 41 5.41 -2.75 -5.47
CA LEU A 41 6.53 -3.69 -5.31
C LEU A 41 7.84 -3.14 -5.87
N ALA A 42 7.81 -2.45 -7.02
CA ALA A 42 8.99 -1.78 -7.56
C ALA A 42 9.50 -0.68 -6.61
N TRP A 43 8.59 0.11 -6.04
CA TRP A 43 8.95 1.11 -5.03
C TRP A 43 9.57 0.47 -3.79
N ALA A 44 8.95 -0.59 -3.25
CA ALA A 44 9.47 -1.29 -2.08
C ALA A 44 10.87 -1.88 -2.34
N GLU A 45 11.11 -2.40 -3.55
CA GLU A 45 12.43 -2.94 -3.92
C GLU A 45 13.50 -1.85 -4.02
N ILE A 46 13.18 -0.71 -4.64
CA ILE A 46 14.10 0.43 -4.77
C ILE A 46 14.49 0.99 -3.40
N HIS A 47 13.54 1.07 -2.48
CA HIS A 47 13.71 1.68 -1.15
C HIS A 47 13.88 0.65 -0.03
N LYS A 48 14.23 -0.60 -0.35
CA LYS A 48 14.26 -1.71 0.61
C LYS A 48 15.17 -1.45 1.81
N GLU A 49 16.36 -0.93 1.55
CA GLU A 49 17.34 -0.64 2.61
C GLU A 49 16.84 0.49 3.52
N GLU A 50 16.26 1.54 2.95
CA GLU A 50 15.65 2.64 3.69
C GLU A 50 14.50 2.16 4.56
N LEU A 51 13.60 1.32 4.01
CA LEU A 51 12.48 0.73 4.74
C LEU A 51 12.93 -0.15 5.92
N LEU A 52 14.03 -0.88 5.76
CA LEU A 52 14.58 -1.72 6.84
C LEU A 52 15.21 -0.86 7.95
N ALA A 53 15.94 0.20 7.58
CA ALA A 53 16.50 1.14 8.55
C ALA A 53 15.38 1.88 9.31
N ASP A 54 14.37 2.35 8.60
CA ASP A 54 13.19 3.00 9.18
C ASP A 54 12.39 2.07 10.09
N TRP A 55 12.29 0.78 9.74
CA TRP A 55 11.69 -0.23 10.61
C TRP A 55 12.46 -0.39 11.92
N GLU A 56 13.79 -0.36 11.88
CA GLU A 56 14.63 -0.42 13.08
C GLU A 56 14.44 0.82 13.96
N LEU A 57 14.44 2.02 13.37
CA LEU A 57 14.14 3.27 14.08
C LEU A 57 12.76 3.21 14.74
N ALA A 58 11.72 2.85 13.98
CA ALA A 58 10.37 2.73 14.51
C ALA A 58 10.26 1.70 15.64
N SER A 59 10.97 0.57 15.52
CA SER A 59 11.00 -0.48 16.54
C SER A 59 11.67 -0.02 17.84
N ASN A 60 12.59 0.94 17.75
CA ASN A 60 13.24 1.57 18.89
C ASN A 60 12.48 2.79 19.44
N GLY A 61 11.32 3.14 18.86
CA GLY A 61 10.51 4.29 19.25
C GLY A 61 11.00 5.63 18.68
N GLU A 62 11.91 5.59 17.70
CA GLU A 62 12.41 6.75 16.97
C GLU A 62 11.53 7.05 15.74
N LEU A 63 11.63 8.28 15.23
CA LEU A 63 10.85 8.71 14.07
C LEU A 63 11.53 8.26 12.77
N PRO A 64 10.83 7.50 11.89
CA PRO A 64 11.33 7.18 10.55
C PRO A 64 11.53 8.40 9.67
N PHE A 65 12.34 8.26 8.63
CA PHE A 65 12.53 9.30 7.62
C PHE A 65 11.44 9.25 6.54
N PRO A 66 11.14 10.37 5.87
CA PRO A 66 10.28 10.34 4.69
C PRO A 66 11.00 9.66 3.52
N ILE A 67 10.34 8.66 2.92
CA ILE A 67 10.83 7.96 1.72
C ILE A 67 10.14 8.55 0.47
N GLU A 68 10.94 8.89 -0.54
CA GLU A 68 10.45 9.47 -1.79
C GLU A 68 9.53 8.50 -2.55
N PRO A 69 8.39 8.96 -3.11
CA PRO A 69 7.51 8.11 -3.90
C PRO A 69 8.10 7.80 -5.28
N LEU A 70 7.65 6.70 -5.89
CA LEU A 70 7.99 6.36 -7.27
C LEU A 70 7.39 7.39 -8.25
N LYS A 71 8.21 7.96 -9.15
CA LYS A 71 7.82 8.95 -10.16
C LYS A 71 7.30 8.34 -11.45
#